data_AF-A0A3B9Q5H5-F1
#
_entry.id   AF-A0A3B9Q5H5-F1
#
_cell.length_a   1.000
_cell.length_b   1.000
_cell.length_c   1.000
_cell.angle_alpha   90.00
_cell.angle_beta   90.00
_cell.angle_gamma   90.00
#
_symmetry.space_group_name_H-M   'P 1'
#
loop_
_entity.id
_entity.type
_entity.pdbx_description
1 polymer ?
#
loop_
_entity_poly.entity_id
_entity_poly.type
_entity_poly.pdbx_seq_one_letter_code
_entity_poly.pdbx_strand_id
1 'polypeptide(L)'
;MRTFERACLHDFLDERIIFRDLNPLDSNLARLDDIRTKLHLPDDMVPRKTSPEYARVIAYLLEMASHNDGKKNAIETIIYIGDTCMNDGKAFHNICSAGNWRGIAMITSEENELTKLGLEKEYHSLLFTNNHWVNLRVLKALAQMKGIEIDERSAILIDVDKTALGARGRNDTVIDNVRIAAAQRTLNDILHGSFSPKEFQRIYRVLNQPLFHPFTADNQDFLVYICMIVMCKLFKLDDLQTAAQLHMLSDFHGFLQQVDQRKNELPAEARSVHKQVLELVQIGDSTPFKQFRQAEYFNTVQHMGQLPDDAPIETMLQEEIVITREVMEFALESRSAGALVFGLSDKPVEASVPRQPAGLLPLHQVQTHVIGE
;
A
#
# COMPACT_ATOMS: atom_id res chain seq x y z
N MET A 1 -3.97 -6.45 -24.71
CA MET A 1 -4.68 -5.53 -23.79
C MET A 1 -5.94 -4.98 -24.43
N ARG A 2 -6.99 -4.81 -23.62
CA ARG A 2 -8.28 -4.21 -23.97
C ARG A 2 -8.82 -3.44 -22.77
N THR A 3 -9.63 -2.41 -23.04
CA THR A 3 -10.49 -1.78 -22.03
C THR A 3 -11.78 -2.60 -21.90
N PHE A 4 -12.20 -2.88 -20.67
CA PHE A 4 -13.45 -3.58 -20.36
C PHE A 4 -14.48 -2.56 -19.86
N GLU A 5 -15.17 -2.87 -18.77
CA GLU A 5 -16.07 -1.97 -18.08
C GLU A 5 -15.34 -1.08 -17.07
N ARG A 6 -16.07 -0.15 -16.46
CA ARG A 6 -15.62 0.51 -15.24
C ARG A 6 -16.01 -0.34 -14.04
N ALA A 7 -15.12 -0.41 -13.05
CA ALA A 7 -15.37 -1.07 -11.79
C ALA A 7 -14.70 -0.30 -10.65
N CYS A 8 -14.97 -0.72 -9.43
CA CYS A 8 -14.26 -0.30 -8.23
C CYS A 8 -13.79 -1.54 -7.45
N LEU A 9 -12.90 -1.37 -6.47
CA LEU A 9 -12.44 -2.48 -5.64
C LEU A 9 -13.59 -3.16 -4.88
N HIS A 10 -14.58 -2.38 -4.46
CA HIS A 10 -15.78 -2.89 -3.77
C HIS A 10 -16.51 -3.96 -4.59
N ASP A 11 -16.49 -3.91 -5.92
CA ASP A 11 -17.19 -4.88 -6.77
C ASP A 11 -16.68 -6.33 -6.58
N PHE A 12 -15.42 -6.50 -6.16
CA PHE A 12 -14.79 -7.82 -5.98
C PHE A 12 -14.16 -8.05 -4.60
N LEU A 13 -14.06 -7.02 -3.75
CA LEU A 13 -13.57 -7.12 -2.37
C LEU A 13 -14.61 -6.70 -1.33
N ASP A 14 -15.75 -6.12 -1.72
CA ASP A 14 -16.74 -5.54 -0.82
C ASP A 14 -16.07 -4.57 0.19
N GLU A 15 -16.29 -4.77 1.49
CA GLU A 15 -15.60 -4.05 2.58
C GLU A 15 -14.44 -4.87 3.20
N ARG A 16 -14.01 -5.96 2.55
CA ARG A 16 -12.94 -6.85 3.03
C ARG A 16 -11.55 -6.33 2.64
N ILE A 17 -11.24 -5.10 3.03
CA ILE A 17 -9.91 -4.48 2.82
C ILE A 17 -9.30 -4.14 4.18
N ILE A 18 -8.03 -4.51 4.37
CA ILE A 18 -7.24 -4.20 5.56
C ILE A 18 -6.14 -3.23 5.16
N PHE A 19 -6.13 -2.04 5.76
CA PHE A 19 -5.11 -1.01 5.52
C PHE A 19 -3.88 -1.17 6.41
N ARG A 20 -2.90 -0.28 6.22
CA ARG A 20 -1.62 -0.27 6.95
C ARG A 20 -1.78 -0.30 8.47
N ASP A 21 -2.82 0.34 9.00
CA ASP A 21 -3.10 0.41 10.44
C ASP A 21 -3.72 -0.88 11.01
N LEU A 22 -3.87 -1.91 10.16
CA LEU A 22 -4.47 -3.21 10.46
C LEU A 22 -5.93 -3.15 10.91
N ASN A 23 -6.61 -2.04 10.63
CA ASN A 23 -8.04 -1.94 10.85
C ASN A 23 -8.77 -2.28 9.54
N PRO A 24 -9.63 -3.31 9.54
CA PRO A 24 -10.45 -3.63 8.38
C PRO A 24 -11.51 -2.54 8.14
N LEU A 25 -11.92 -2.37 6.88
CA LEU A 25 -13.08 -1.55 6.52
C LEU A 25 -14.39 -2.17 7.02
N ASP A 26 -14.51 -3.49 6.97
CA ASP A 26 -15.66 -4.22 7.50
C ASP A 26 -15.77 -4.04 9.01
N SER A 27 -16.81 -3.31 9.43
CA SER A 27 -17.11 -3.01 10.83
C SER A 27 -17.50 -4.22 11.67
N ASN A 28 -17.76 -5.38 11.05
CA ASN A 28 -18.03 -6.63 11.76
C ASN A 28 -16.75 -7.35 12.21
N LEU A 29 -15.58 -6.89 11.79
CA LEU A 29 -14.29 -7.41 12.20
C LEU A 29 -13.67 -6.57 13.31
N ALA A 30 -12.85 -7.22 14.14
CA ALA A 30 -12.19 -6.57 15.25
C ALA A 30 -11.14 -5.56 14.77
N ARG A 31 -10.98 -4.46 15.51
CA ARG A 31 -9.91 -3.49 15.27
C ARG A 31 -8.62 -3.99 15.90
N LEU A 32 -7.47 -3.44 15.48
CA LEU A 32 -6.16 -3.82 16.01
C LEU A 32 -6.13 -3.72 17.54
N ASP A 33 -6.60 -2.60 18.09
CA ASP A 33 -6.57 -2.34 19.54
C ASP A 33 -7.42 -3.34 20.34
N ASP A 34 -8.50 -3.87 19.75
CA ASP A 34 -9.36 -4.87 20.39
C ASP A 34 -8.67 -6.24 20.54
N ILE A 35 -7.68 -6.52 19.68
CA ILE A 35 -7.02 -7.84 19.59
C ILE A 35 -5.58 -7.85 20.07
N ARG A 36 -4.98 -6.69 20.39
CA ARG A 36 -3.57 -6.57 20.86
C ARG A 36 -3.26 -7.51 22.00
N THR A 37 -4.03 -7.44 23.09
CA THR A 37 -3.81 -8.27 24.28
C THR A 37 -3.97 -9.76 23.96
N LYS A 38 -4.96 -10.11 23.13
CA LYS A 38 -5.25 -11.50 22.73
C LYS A 38 -4.11 -12.11 21.90
N LEU A 39 -3.46 -11.30 21.08
CA LEU A 39 -2.37 -11.72 20.18
C LEU A 39 -0.98 -11.46 20.77
N HIS A 40 -0.88 -10.97 22.02
CA HIS A 40 0.37 -10.60 22.67
C HIS A 40 1.22 -9.65 21.82
N LEU A 41 0.56 -8.61 21.28
CA LEU A 41 1.21 -7.57 20.49
C LEU A 41 1.70 -6.44 21.40
N PRO A 42 2.82 -5.77 21.05
CA PRO A 42 3.22 -4.53 21.72
C PRO A 42 2.14 -3.45 21.61
N ASP A 43 1.95 -2.65 22.67
CA ASP A 43 0.88 -1.64 22.72
C ASP A 43 1.16 -0.44 21.78
N ASP A 44 2.44 -0.07 21.62
CA ASP A 44 2.83 1.20 20.98
C ASP A 44 3.26 1.08 19.51
N MET A 45 2.99 -0.05 18.85
CA MET A 45 3.44 -0.25 17.46
C MET A 45 2.38 -0.91 16.60
N VAL A 46 2.22 -0.39 15.38
CA VAL A 46 1.51 -1.08 14.31
C VAL A 46 2.50 -2.02 13.61
N PRO A 47 2.26 -3.34 13.59
CA PRO A 47 3.09 -4.30 12.87
C PRO A 47 3.29 -3.95 11.39
N ARG A 48 4.50 -4.20 10.88
CA ARG A 48 4.82 -4.03 9.44
C ARG A 48 4.42 -5.27 8.66
N LYS A 49 4.00 -5.10 7.40
CA LYS A 49 3.54 -6.19 6.49
C LYS A 49 4.45 -7.43 6.44
N THR A 50 5.76 -7.22 6.56
CA THR A 50 6.77 -8.29 6.52
C THR A 50 7.07 -8.93 7.88
N SER A 51 6.39 -8.53 8.96
CA SER A 51 6.65 -9.02 10.32
C SER A 51 5.71 -10.18 10.71
N PRO A 52 6.15 -11.09 11.60
CA PRO A 52 5.29 -12.15 12.13
C PRO A 52 4.06 -11.62 12.90
N GLU A 53 4.18 -10.48 13.57
CA GLU A 53 3.08 -9.81 14.28
C GLU A 53 1.95 -9.43 13.31
N TYR A 54 2.28 -8.89 12.14
CA TYR A 54 1.31 -8.55 11.10
C TYR A 54 0.56 -9.81 10.65
N ALA A 55 1.29 -10.88 10.38
CA ALA A 55 0.71 -12.15 9.97
C ALA A 55 -0.25 -12.76 11.01
N ARG A 56 0.07 -12.65 12.31
CA ARG A 56 -0.85 -13.08 13.39
C ARG A 56 -2.16 -12.30 13.38
N VAL A 57 -2.10 -10.99 13.13
CA VAL A 57 -3.31 -10.17 12.98
C VAL A 57 -4.12 -10.58 11.76
N ILE A 58 -3.49 -10.72 10.59
CA ILE A 58 -4.19 -11.14 9.37
C ILE A 58 -4.83 -12.53 9.54
N ALA A 59 -4.09 -13.51 10.06
CA ALA A 59 -4.63 -14.85 10.30
C ALA A 59 -5.83 -14.84 11.25
N TYR A 60 -5.76 -14.04 12.32
CA TYR A 60 -6.87 -13.86 13.26
C TYR A 60 -8.11 -13.25 12.58
N LEU A 61 -7.93 -12.21 11.77
CA LEU A 61 -9.02 -11.53 11.06
C LEU A 61 -9.67 -12.45 10.00
N LEU A 62 -8.87 -13.27 9.31
CA LEU A 62 -9.38 -14.24 8.34
C LEU A 62 -10.24 -15.33 9.02
N GLU A 63 -9.79 -15.89 10.13
CA GLU A 63 -10.57 -16.87 10.90
C GLU A 63 -11.87 -16.25 11.44
N MET A 64 -11.79 -15.02 11.96
CA MET A 64 -12.96 -14.28 12.43
C MET A 64 -13.96 -14.03 11.28
N ALA A 65 -13.47 -13.62 10.12
CA ALA A 65 -14.30 -13.41 8.93
C ALA A 65 -14.96 -14.70 8.45
N SER A 66 -14.19 -15.79 8.38
CA SER A 66 -14.69 -17.13 8.01
C SER A 66 -15.82 -17.58 8.95
N HIS A 67 -15.65 -17.37 10.26
CA HIS A 67 -16.66 -17.68 11.26
C HIS A 67 -17.93 -16.80 11.11
N ASN A 68 -17.75 -15.49 10.92
CA ASN A 68 -18.85 -14.54 10.75
C ASN A 68 -19.68 -14.86 9.48
N ASP A 69 -19.04 -15.35 8.43
CA ASP A 69 -19.69 -15.76 7.18
C ASP A 69 -20.39 -17.13 7.29
N GLY A 70 -20.35 -17.76 8.47
CA GLY A 70 -20.98 -19.05 8.74
C GLY A 70 -20.32 -20.21 7.99
N LYS A 71 -19.04 -20.07 7.60
CA LYS A 71 -18.31 -21.16 6.95
C LYS A 71 -18.16 -22.34 7.90
N LYS A 72 -18.44 -23.53 7.39
CA LYS A 72 -18.42 -24.77 8.19
C LYS A 72 -17.02 -25.33 8.39
N ASN A 73 -16.15 -25.10 7.41
CA ASN A 73 -14.80 -25.60 7.40
C ASN A 73 -13.81 -24.48 7.77
N ALA A 74 -12.78 -24.84 8.51
CA ALA A 74 -11.68 -23.94 8.82
C ALA A 74 -10.88 -23.60 7.56
N ILE A 75 -10.13 -22.50 7.61
CA ILE A 75 -9.20 -22.18 6.53
C ILE A 75 -8.07 -23.23 6.54
N GLU A 76 -7.76 -23.76 5.37
CA GLU A 76 -6.67 -24.74 5.17
C GLU A 76 -5.61 -24.20 4.21
N THR A 77 -5.98 -23.28 3.31
CA THR A 77 -5.10 -22.79 2.26
C THR A 77 -5.18 -21.27 2.06
N ILE A 78 -4.01 -20.65 1.93
CA ILE A 78 -3.85 -19.26 1.50
C ILE A 78 -3.45 -19.20 0.03
N ILE A 79 -4.12 -18.34 -0.73
CA ILE A 79 -3.67 -17.92 -2.05
C ILE A 79 -3.34 -16.44 -1.98
N TYR A 80 -2.11 -16.05 -2.35
CA TYR A 80 -1.67 -14.65 -2.28
C TYR A 80 -1.31 -14.11 -3.67
N ILE A 81 -1.84 -12.95 -4.04
CA ILE A 81 -1.50 -12.23 -5.26
C ILE A 81 -0.83 -10.90 -4.89
N GLY A 82 0.35 -10.62 -5.44
CA GLY A 82 1.09 -9.39 -5.14
C GLY A 82 2.08 -8.97 -6.23
N ASP A 83 2.83 -7.90 -5.99
CA ASP A 83 3.75 -7.31 -6.96
C ASP A 83 5.24 -7.45 -6.57
N THR A 84 5.53 -7.61 -5.28
CA THR A 84 6.93 -7.61 -4.79
C THR A 84 7.28 -8.84 -3.96
N CYS A 85 8.29 -9.59 -4.39
CA CYS A 85 8.74 -10.78 -3.65
C CYS A 85 9.22 -10.42 -2.22
N MET A 86 9.91 -9.28 -2.09
CA MET A 86 10.45 -8.83 -0.81
C MET A 86 9.39 -8.50 0.24
N ASN A 87 8.25 -7.92 -0.15
CA ASN A 87 7.18 -7.55 0.80
C ASN A 87 6.05 -8.57 0.80
N ASP A 88 5.41 -8.78 -0.34
CA ASP A 88 4.28 -9.72 -0.48
C ASP A 88 4.69 -11.16 -0.26
N GLY A 89 5.83 -11.57 -0.81
CA GLY A 89 6.35 -12.93 -0.60
C GLY A 89 6.61 -13.23 0.88
N LYS A 90 7.26 -12.31 1.60
CA LYS A 90 7.47 -12.45 3.04
C LYS A 90 6.17 -12.42 3.84
N ALA A 91 5.23 -11.53 3.50
CA ALA A 91 3.92 -11.48 4.15
C ALA A 91 3.18 -12.81 3.97
N PHE A 92 3.15 -13.34 2.74
CA PHE A 92 2.56 -14.63 2.43
C PHE A 92 3.15 -15.77 3.27
N HIS A 93 4.48 -15.89 3.35
CA HIS A 93 5.12 -16.93 4.15
C HIS A 93 4.78 -16.80 5.64
N ASN A 94 4.84 -15.58 6.18
CA ASN A 94 4.50 -15.34 7.58
C ASN A 94 3.03 -15.66 7.88
N ILE A 95 2.09 -15.31 6.98
CA ILE A 95 0.66 -15.57 7.15
C ILE A 95 0.39 -17.08 7.12
N CYS A 96 0.99 -17.81 6.16
CA CYS A 96 0.91 -19.26 6.14
C CYS A 96 1.44 -19.88 7.45
N SER A 97 2.55 -19.37 7.95
CA SER A 97 3.14 -19.83 9.21
C SER A 97 2.25 -19.51 10.43
N ALA A 98 1.68 -18.32 10.49
CA ALA A 98 0.83 -17.89 11.62
C ALA A 98 -0.47 -18.69 11.72
N GLY A 99 -1.07 -19.04 10.58
CA GLY A 99 -2.27 -19.89 10.53
C GLY A 99 -1.99 -21.40 10.44
N ASN A 100 -0.73 -21.81 10.31
CA ASN A 100 -0.34 -23.18 9.96
C ASN A 100 -1.08 -23.71 8.71
N TRP A 101 -1.19 -22.85 7.69
CA TRP A 101 -1.89 -23.13 6.45
C TRP A 101 -0.93 -23.51 5.33
N ARG A 102 -1.43 -24.29 4.37
CA ARG A 102 -0.75 -24.46 3.08
C ARG A 102 -0.89 -23.16 2.28
N GLY A 103 0.00 -22.93 1.33
CA GLY A 103 -0.08 -21.72 0.54
C GLY A 103 0.44 -21.82 -0.88
N ILE A 104 -0.14 -21.00 -1.75
CA ILE A 104 0.42 -20.68 -3.05
C ILE A 104 0.36 -19.17 -3.28
N ALA A 105 1.46 -18.56 -3.69
CA ALA A 105 1.52 -17.15 -4.04
C ALA A 105 1.91 -16.97 -5.51
N MET A 106 1.38 -15.91 -6.13
CA MET A 106 1.82 -15.43 -7.44
C MET A 106 2.20 -13.96 -7.32
N ILE A 107 3.49 -13.69 -7.51
CA ILE A 107 4.07 -12.35 -7.47
C ILE A 107 4.39 -11.94 -8.91
N THR A 108 3.84 -10.80 -9.35
CA THR A 108 3.98 -10.35 -10.74
C THR A 108 4.58 -8.95 -10.82
N SER A 109 5.64 -8.79 -11.60
CA SER A 109 6.15 -7.48 -12.01
C SER A 109 6.25 -7.49 -13.52
N GLU A 110 5.33 -6.81 -14.20
CA GLU A 110 5.21 -6.91 -15.65
C GLU A 110 6.43 -6.33 -16.38
N GLU A 111 6.88 -7.03 -17.43
CA GLU A 111 7.97 -6.61 -18.30
C GLU A 111 7.60 -6.89 -19.76
N ASN A 112 8.07 -6.06 -20.69
CA ASN A 112 7.90 -6.29 -22.13
C ASN A 112 8.83 -7.38 -22.70
N GLU A 113 9.33 -8.28 -21.86
CA GLU A 113 10.23 -9.38 -22.22
C GLU A 113 9.49 -10.71 -22.34
N LEU A 114 10.17 -11.75 -22.85
CA LEU A 114 9.63 -13.11 -22.88
C LEU A 114 9.19 -13.55 -21.47
N THR A 115 8.17 -14.41 -21.42
CA THR A 115 7.64 -14.92 -20.16
C THR A 115 8.72 -15.62 -19.33
N LYS A 116 8.89 -15.14 -18.10
CA LYS A 116 9.72 -15.73 -17.06
C LYS A 116 8.80 -16.27 -15.97
N LEU A 117 9.06 -17.49 -15.52
CA LEU A 117 8.37 -18.10 -14.39
C LEU A 117 9.41 -18.67 -13.43
N GLY A 118 9.47 -18.10 -12.23
CA GLY A 118 10.25 -18.63 -11.11
C GLY A 118 9.35 -19.43 -10.17
N LEU A 119 9.94 -20.41 -9.48
CA LEU A 119 9.29 -21.14 -8.39
C LEU A 119 10.24 -21.24 -7.21
N GLU A 120 9.80 -20.71 -6.08
CA GLU A 120 10.41 -20.88 -4.78
C GLU A 120 9.50 -21.79 -3.94
N LYS A 121 10.10 -22.76 -3.24
CA LYS A 121 9.36 -23.74 -2.43
C LYS A 121 9.91 -23.75 -1.02
N GLU A 122 9.01 -23.57 -0.06
CA GLU A 122 9.32 -23.65 1.36
C GLU A 122 8.25 -24.47 2.08
N TYR A 123 8.63 -25.64 2.61
CA TYR A 123 7.78 -26.62 3.32
C TYR A 123 6.34 -26.78 2.78
N HIS A 124 5.38 -25.99 3.28
CA HIS A 124 3.96 -26.01 2.92
C HIS A 124 3.50 -24.89 1.97
N SER A 125 4.43 -24.10 1.44
CA SER A 125 4.17 -22.91 0.63
C SER A 125 4.92 -22.96 -0.70
N LEU A 126 4.27 -22.46 -1.75
CA LEU A 126 4.80 -22.34 -3.11
C LEU A 126 4.69 -20.88 -3.54
N LEU A 127 5.80 -20.25 -3.92
CA LEU A 127 5.79 -18.88 -4.42
C LEU A 127 6.22 -18.90 -5.89
N PHE A 128 5.32 -18.46 -6.76
CA PHE A 128 5.59 -18.26 -8.17
C PHE A 128 5.90 -16.79 -8.43
N THR A 129 7.01 -16.50 -9.10
CA THR A 129 7.31 -15.16 -9.63
C THR A 129 7.12 -15.18 -11.14
N ASN A 130 6.55 -14.11 -11.70
CA ASN A 130 6.41 -14.00 -13.15
C ASN A 130 6.39 -12.54 -13.62
N ASN A 131 6.46 -12.33 -14.92
CA ASN A 131 6.55 -10.99 -15.52
C ASN A 131 5.39 -10.63 -16.46
N HIS A 132 4.22 -11.28 -16.35
CA HIS A 132 3.02 -10.92 -17.13
C HIS A 132 1.75 -11.21 -16.34
N TRP A 133 0.89 -10.21 -16.10
CA TRP A 133 -0.33 -10.42 -15.29
C TRP A 133 -1.30 -11.45 -15.90
N VAL A 134 -1.26 -11.65 -17.22
CA VAL A 134 -2.03 -12.71 -17.92
C VAL A 134 -1.77 -14.11 -17.38
N ASN A 135 -0.59 -14.37 -16.78
CA ASN A 135 -0.24 -15.66 -16.19
C ASN A 135 -1.07 -16.00 -14.94
N LEU A 136 -1.77 -15.03 -14.35
CA LEU A 136 -2.68 -15.32 -13.24
C LEU A 136 -3.78 -16.31 -13.64
N ARG A 137 -4.13 -16.37 -14.93
CA ARG A 137 -5.08 -17.35 -15.49
C ARG A 137 -4.64 -18.81 -15.30
N VAL A 138 -3.34 -19.08 -15.23
CA VAL A 138 -2.84 -20.46 -15.02
C VAL A 138 -2.67 -20.82 -13.55
N LEU A 139 -2.82 -19.86 -12.62
CA LEU A 139 -2.61 -20.10 -11.19
C LEU A 139 -3.53 -21.20 -10.65
N LYS A 140 -4.79 -21.21 -11.06
CA LYS A 140 -5.75 -22.25 -10.65
C LYS A 140 -5.31 -23.66 -11.09
N ALA A 141 -4.81 -23.79 -12.32
CA ALA A 141 -4.27 -25.06 -12.82
C ALA A 141 -2.99 -25.46 -12.06
N LEU A 142 -2.11 -24.51 -11.77
CA LEU A 142 -0.90 -24.74 -10.97
C LEU A 142 -1.25 -25.20 -9.55
N ALA A 143 -2.25 -24.57 -8.91
CA ALA A 143 -2.75 -24.96 -7.60
C ALA A 143 -3.28 -26.40 -7.63
N GLN A 144 -4.13 -26.74 -8.60
CA GLN A 144 -4.69 -28.08 -8.76
C GLN A 144 -3.61 -29.14 -8.96
N MET A 145 -2.61 -28.88 -9.80
CA MET A 145 -1.45 -29.78 -9.98
C MET A 145 -0.65 -30.03 -8.70
N LYS A 146 -0.78 -29.15 -7.71
CA LYS A 146 -0.14 -29.25 -6.38
C LYS A 146 -1.10 -29.74 -5.30
N GLY A 147 -2.28 -30.22 -5.69
CA GLY A 147 -3.31 -30.70 -4.78
C GLY A 147 -3.83 -29.59 -3.86
N ILE A 148 -3.98 -28.39 -4.42
CA ILE A 148 -4.62 -27.23 -3.80
C ILE A 148 -5.86 -26.91 -4.64
N GLU A 149 -7.03 -27.02 -4.03
CA GLU A 149 -8.30 -26.59 -4.60
C GLU A 149 -8.68 -25.23 -4.03
N ILE A 150 -9.28 -24.37 -4.86
CA ILE A 150 -9.82 -23.09 -4.41
C ILE A 150 -11.30 -23.32 -4.13
N ASP A 151 -11.66 -23.32 -2.84
CA ASP A 151 -12.98 -23.65 -2.33
C ASP A 151 -13.29 -22.87 -1.03
N GLU A 152 -14.33 -23.28 -0.30
CA GLU A 152 -14.73 -22.68 0.99
C GLU A 152 -13.67 -22.73 2.10
N ARG A 153 -12.64 -23.57 1.97
CA ARG A 153 -11.49 -23.69 2.90
C ARG A 153 -10.32 -22.81 2.51
N SER A 154 -10.48 -22.01 1.46
CA SER A 154 -9.44 -21.14 0.93
C SER A 154 -9.68 -19.68 1.34
N ALA A 155 -8.60 -18.98 1.66
CA ALA A 155 -8.59 -17.52 1.75
C ALA A 155 -7.64 -16.94 0.69
N ILE A 156 -8.15 -15.98 -0.08
CA ILE A 156 -7.46 -15.24 -1.13
C ILE A 156 -7.07 -13.88 -0.56
N LEU A 157 -5.78 -13.58 -0.60
CA LEU A 157 -5.21 -12.30 -0.19
C LEU A 157 -4.66 -11.60 -1.43
N ILE A 158 -5.15 -10.39 -1.68
CA ILE A 158 -4.80 -9.61 -2.86
C ILE A 158 -4.18 -8.33 -2.37
N ASP A 159 -2.91 -8.10 -2.71
CA ASP A 159 -2.33 -6.78 -2.54
C ASP A 159 -3.11 -5.75 -3.38
N VAL A 160 -3.33 -4.56 -2.83
CA VAL A 160 -4.15 -3.54 -3.50
C VAL A 160 -3.30 -2.64 -4.37
N ASP A 161 -2.32 -1.96 -3.78
CA ASP A 161 -1.54 -0.93 -4.44
C ASP A 161 -0.45 -1.55 -5.33
N LYS A 162 -0.49 -1.26 -6.63
CA LYS A 162 0.40 -1.86 -7.65
C LYS A 162 0.10 -3.33 -8.01
N THR A 163 -1.02 -3.85 -7.53
CA THR A 163 -1.49 -5.21 -7.84
C THR A 163 -2.93 -5.17 -8.37
N ALA A 164 -3.93 -4.97 -7.50
CA ALA A 164 -5.33 -4.83 -7.92
C ALA A 164 -5.59 -3.47 -8.60
N LEU A 165 -4.97 -2.40 -8.08
CA LEU A 165 -4.94 -1.06 -8.69
C LEU A 165 -3.55 -0.75 -9.21
N GLY A 166 -3.47 -0.34 -10.47
CA GLY A 166 -2.24 0.13 -11.10
C GLY A 166 -1.14 -0.91 -11.17
N ALA A 167 -1.42 -2.07 -11.75
CA ALA A 167 -0.52 -3.22 -11.90
C ALA A 167 0.95 -2.84 -12.13
N ARG A 168 1.85 -3.42 -11.32
CA ARG A 168 3.30 -3.23 -11.40
C ARG A 168 3.84 -3.56 -12.78
N GLY A 169 4.63 -2.64 -13.33
CA GLY A 169 5.22 -2.74 -14.67
C GLY A 169 4.28 -2.33 -15.81
N ARG A 170 2.98 -2.22 -15.53
CA ARG A 170 1.94 -1.87 -16.51
C ARG A 170 1.39 -0.45 -16.29
N ASN A 171 1.03 -0.11 -15.06
CA ASN A 171 0.33 1.13 -14.70
C ASN A 171 0.77 1.76 -13.36
N ASP A 172 1.74 1.15 -12.66
CA ASP A 172 2.12 1.60 -11.32
C ASP A 172 2.80 2.97 -11.26
N THR A 173 3.35 3.44 -12.38
CA THR A 173 3.99 4.76 -12.46
C THR A 173 3.01 5.90 -12.19
N VAL A 174 1.72 5.74 -12.51
CA VAL A 174 0.69 6.75 -12.22
C VAL A 174 0.50 6.91 -10.72
N ILE A 175 0.49 5.79 -9.97
CA ILE A 175 0.40 5.80 -8.51
C ILE A 175 1.57 6.59 -7.89
N ASP A 176 2.79 6.35 -8.36
CA ASP A 176 3.97 7.05 -7.86
C ASP A 176 3.93 8.55 -8.20
N ASN A 177 3.53 8.89 -9.43
CA ASN A 177 3.40 10.27 -9.90
C ASN A 177 2.35 11.04 -9.12
N VAL A 178 1.19 10.43 -8.85
CA VAL A 178 0.10 10.98 -8.03
C VAL A 178 0.60 11.35 -6.64
N ARG A 179 1.37 10.44 -6.00
CA ARG A 179 1.94 10.68 -4.66
C ARG A 179 2.94 11.83 -4.68
N ILE A 180 3.82 11.89 -5.67
CA ILE A 180 4.79 12.98 -5.83
C ILE A 180 4.06 14.32 -6.07
N ALA A 181 3.04 14.33 -6.94
CA ALA A 181 2.23 15.52 -7.21
C ALA A 181 1.50 16.01 -5.96
N ALA A 182 1.01 15.09 -5.11
CA ALA A 182 0.38 15.44 -3.84
C ALA A 182 1.36 16.08 -2.86
N ALA A 183 2.59 15.56 -2.79
CA ALA A 183 3.66 16.15 -2.01
C ALA A 183 4.02 17.56 -2.52
N GLN A 184 4.16 17.73 -3.84
CA GLN A 184 4.43 19.04 -4.46
C GLN A 184 3.34 20.06 -4.15
N ARG A 185 2.07 19.68 -4.31
CA ARG A 185 0.92 20.53 -4.01
C ARG A 185 0.93 20.95 -2.54
N THR A 186 1.10 19.99 -1.64
CA THR A 186 1.14 20.24 -0.19
C THR A 186 2.24 21.23 0.18
N LEU A 187 3.45 21.04 -0.34
CA LEU A 187 4.57 21.95 -0.03
C LEU A 187 4.44 23.30 -0.71
N ASN A 188 3.83 23.38 -1.90
CA ASN A 188 3.48 24.64 -2.54
C ASN A 188 2.48 25.44 -1.71
N ASP A 189 1.47 24.76 -1.14
CA ASP A 189 0.45 25.40 -0.30
C ASP A 189 1.03 25.88 1.04
N ILE A 190 2.10 25.24 1.56
CA ILE A 190 2.76 25.65 2.81
C ILE A 190 3.81 26.74 2.58
N LEU A 191 4.59 26.64 1.50
CA LEU A 191 5.74 27.52 1.26
C LEU A 191 5.43 28.68 0.29
N HIS A 192 4.27 28.64 -0.37
CA HIS A 192 3.79 29.65 -1.31
C HIS A 192 4.87 30.07 -2.32
N GLY A 193 5.12 31.39 -2.46
CA GLY A 193 6.06 31.94 -3.43
C GLY A 193 7.53 31.52 -3.24
N SER A 194 7.87 30.84 -2.13
CA SER A 194 9.21 30.25 -1.92
C SER A 194 9.32 28.80 -2.40
N PHE A 195 8.23 28.20 -2.85
CA PHE A 195 8.25 26.85 -3.40
C PHE A 195 8.88 26.81 -4.80
N SER A 196 9.78 25.85 -5.03
CA SER A 196 10.35 25.56 -6.34
C SER A 196 10.15 24.09 -6.68
N PRO A 197 9.35 23.76 -7.73
CA PRO A 197 9.13 22.38 -8.14
C PRO A 197 10.41 21.65 -8.51
N LYS A 198 11.36 22.33 -9.17
CA LYS A 198 12.65 21.78 -9.56
C LYS A 198 13.52 21.47 -8.32
N GLU A 199 13.52 22.36 -7.34
CA GLU A 199 14.26 22.12 -6.10
C GLU A 199 13.66 20.96 -5.31
N PHE A 200 12.33 20.91 -5.17
CA PHE A 200 11.63 19.80 -4.53
C PHE A 200 12.00 18.46 -5.18
N GLN A 201 11.89 18.34 -6.51
CA GLN A 201 12.19 17.08 -7.21
C GLN A 201 13.62 16.62 -6.96
N ARG A 202 14.59 17.55 -6.91
CA ARG A 202 15.99 17.25 -6.60
C ARG A 202 16.13 16.70 -5.17
N ILE A 203 15.53 17.37 -4.19
CA ILE A 203 15.58 16.96 -2.77
C ILE A 203 14.90 15.61 -2.58
N TYR A 204 13.68 15.47 -3.07
CA TYR A 204 12.88 14.25 -2.94
C TYR A 204 13.59 13.05 -3.56
N ARG A 205 14.13 13.18 -4.78
CA ARG A 205 14.85 12.09 -5.46
C ARG A 205 16.07 11.61 -4.67
N VAL A 206 16.78 12.52 -4.01
CA VAL A 206 17.92 12.16 -3.15
C VAL A 206 17.45 11.43 -1.90
N LEU A 207 16.47 12.01 -1.20
CA LEU A 207 16.03 11.50 0.10
C LEU A 207 15.16 10.23 -0.01
N ASN A 208 14.61 9.92 -1.18
CA ASN A 208 13.84 8.70 -1.46
C ASN A 208 14.72 7.50 -1.86
N GLN A 209 16.03 7.54 -1.58
CA GLN A 209 16.95 6.43 -1.86
C GLN A 209 17.07 5.49 -0.65
N PRO A 210 17.37 4.19 -0.86
CA PRO A 210 17.55 3.20 0.22
C PRO A 210 18.51 3.64 1.33
N LEU A 211 19.51 4.44 1.00
CA LEU A 211 20.46 5.04 1.95
C LEU A 211 19.76 5.78 3.10
N PHE A 212 18.62 6.41 2.84
CA PHE A 212 17.85 7.18 3.82
C PHE A 212 16.76 6.37 4.52
N HIS A 213 16.47 5.13 4.10
CA HIS A 213 15.38 4.33 4.69
C HIS A 213 15.53 4.08 6.20
N PRO A 214 16.73 3.85 6.77
CA PRO A 214 16.88 3.76 8.22
C PRO A 214 16.45 5.04 8.95
N PHE A 215 16.69 6.19 8.32
CA PHE A 215 16.36 7.51 8.87
C PHE A 215 14.88 7.88 8.68
N THR A 216 14.31 7.58 7.50
CA THR A 216 12.91 7.89 7.17
C THR A 216 11.94 6.78 7.56
N ALA A 217 12.43 5.65 8.07
CA ALA A 217 11.65 4.44 8.36
C ALA A 217 10.78 3.96 7.17
N ASP A 218 11.27 4.23 5.95
CA ASP A 218 10.54 4.04 4.68
C ASP A 218 9.12 4.65 4.74
N ASN A 219 9.03 5.83 5.35
CA ASN A 219 7.78 6.55 5.58
C ASN A 219 7.72 7.83 4.74
N GLN A 220 6.73 7.88 3.85
CA GLN A 220 6.53 8.99 2.93
C GLN A 220 6.14 10.29 3.65
N ASP A 221 5.46 10.23 4.80
CA ASP A 221 5.19 11.43 5.62
C ASP A 221 6.48 12.05 6.11
N PHE A 222 7.40 11.22 6.62
CA PHE A 222 8.68 11.66 7.14
C PHE A 222 9.51 12.26 6.01
N LEU A 223 9.55 11.59 4.85
CA LEU A 223 10.25 12.07 3.66
C LEU A 223 9.74 13.44 3.20
N VAL A 224 8.43 13.61 3.02
CA VAL A 224 7.85 14.88 2.54
C VAL A 224 8.03 15.99 3.59
N TYR A 225 7.94 15.66 4.88
CA TYR A 225 8.27 16.60 5.95
C TYR A 225 9.74 17.03 5.92
N ILE A 226 10.70 16.11 5.77
CA ILE A 226 12.12 16.45 5.66
C ILE A 226 12.35 17.33 4.42
N CYS A 227 11.68 17.05 3.29
CA CYS A 227 11.73 17.91 2.11
C CYS A 227 11.30 19.34 2.45
N MET A 228 10.19 19.53 3.17
CA MET A 228 9.72 20.85 3.64
C MET A 228 10.80 21.58 4.42
N ILE A 229 11.42 20.90 5.40
CA ILE A 229 12.44 21.47 6.28
C ILE A 229 13.70 21.88 5.50
N VAL A 230 14.15 21.06 4.55
CA VAL A 230 15.29 21.38 3.66
C VAL A 230 14.94 22.55 2.74
N MET A 231 13.72 22.61 2.21
CA MET A 231 13.27 23.73 1.38
C MET A 231 13.16 25.05 2.15
N CYS A 232 12.83 24.99 3.45
CA CYS A 232 12.90 26.13 4.37
C CYS A 232 14.35 26.56 4.68
N LYS A 233 15.36 25.88 4.13
CA LYS A 233 16.80 26.13 4.33
C LYS A 233 17.27 25.96 5.78
N LEU A 234 16.48 25.29 6.62
CA LEU A 234 16.88 25.00 8.00
C LEU A 234 18.05 24.01 8.03
N PHE A 235 18.04 23.05 7.11
CA PHE A 235 19.11 22.09 6.87
C PHE A 235 19.51 22.10 5.40
N LYS A 236 20.80 21.87 5.11
CA LYS A 236 21.27 21.66 3.75
C LYS A 236 21.15 20.19 3.37
N LEU A 237 20.81 19.92 2.12
CA LEU A 237 20.72 18.56 1.61
C LEU A 237 22.06 17.81 1.71
N ASP A 238 23.16 18.49 1.39
CA ASP A 238 24.50 17.90 1.38
C ASP A 238 24.94 17.48 2.79
N ASP A 239 24.53 18.22 3.82
CA ASP A 239 24.81 17.87 5.22
C ASP A 239 24.06 16.60 5.63
N LEU A 240 22.80 16.46 5.19
CA LEU A 240 22.00 15.24 5.42
C LEU A 240 22.57 14.04 4.65
N GLN A 241 23.02 14.23 3.40
CA GLN A 241 23.68 13.18 2.63
C GLN A 241 24.96 12.70 3.32
N THR A 242 25.80 13.63 3.77
CA THR A 242 27.04 13.32 4.50
C THR A 242 26.73 12.55 5.79
N ALA A 243 25.76 13.02 6.56
CA ALA A 243 25.35 12.35 7.79
C ALA A 243 24.77 10.94 7.54
N ALA A 244 24.02 10.74 6.45
CA ALA A 244 23.51 9.43 6.07
C ALA A 244 24.64 8.45 5.71
N GLN A 245 25.62 8.92 4.93
CA GLN A 245 26.81 8.12 4.54
C GLN A 245 27.69 7.76 5.73
N LEU A 246 27.80 8.64 6.71
CA LEU A 246 28.55 8.40 7.96
C LEU A 246 27.74 7.65 9.02
N HIS A 247 26.51 7.21 8.72
CA HIS A 247 25.59 6.58 9.66
C HIS A 247 25.33 7.42 10.93
N MET A 248 25.37 8.74 10.79
CA MET A 248 25.12 9.71 11.87
C MET A 248 23.66 10.15 11.96
N LEU A 249 22.83 9.83 10.96
CA LEU A 249 21.39 9.97 11.04
C LEU A 249 20.81 8.77 11.77
N SER A 250 20.51 8.92 13.07
CA SER A 250 19.98 7.83 13.88
C SER A 250 18.53 7.50 13.51
N ASP A 251 17.65 8.50 13.57
CA ASP A 251 16.20 8.32 13.45
C ASP A 251 15.47 9.65 13.25
N PHE A 252 14.20 9.54 12.84
CA PHE A 252 13.32 10.69 12.58
C PHE A 252 13.00 11.53 13.83
N HIS A 253 12.91 10.94 15.01
CA HIS A 253 12.58 11.66 16.25
C HIS A 253 13.72 12.62 16.64
N GLY A 254 14.97 12.15 16.54
CA GLY A 254 16.14 12.99 16.75
C GLY A 254 16.19 14.16 15.78
N PHE A 255 15.81 13.97 14.51
CA PHE A 255 15.70 15.06 13.55
C PHE A 255 14.59 16.06 13.91
N LEU A 256 13.41 15.57 14.32
CA LEU A 256 12.32 16.45 14.77
C LEU A 256 12.74 17.32 15.96
N GLN A 257 13.49 16.78 16.92
CA GLN A 257 14.01 17.55 18.05
C GLN A 257 14.95 18.67 17.62
N GLN A 258 15.84 18.40 16.65
CA GLN A 258 16.74 19.44 16.11
C GLN A 258 15.96 20.54 15.36
N VAL A 259 14.88 20.18 14.66
CA VAL A 259 13.98 21.16 14.06
C VAL A 259 13.28 21.98 15.15
N ASP A 260 12.77 21.35 16.20
CA ASP A 260 12.03 22.04 17.28
C ASP A 260 12.88 23.07 18.01
N GLN A 261 14.17 22.76 18.24
CA GLN A 261 15.14 23.71 18.81
C GLN A 261 15.32 24.97 17.96
N ARG A 262 15.14 24.85 16.65
CA ARG A 262 15.34 25.92 15.66
C ARG A 262 14.04 26.39 15.01
N LYS A 263 12.88 26.00 15.54
CA LYS A 263 11.56 26.26 14.92
C LYS A 263 11.25 27.73 14.67
N ASN A 264 11.88 28.64 15.41
CA ASN A 264 11.72 30.08 15.23
C ASN A 264 12.36 30.61 13.93
N GLU A 265 13.27 29.86 13.32
CA GLU A 265 13.86 30.14 12.01
C GLU A 265 12.92 29.74 10.85
N LEU A 266 11.90 28.91 11.10
CA LEU A 266 10.94 28.48 10.09
C LEU A 266 9.93 29.60 9.76
N PRO A 267 9.46 29.70 8.50
CA PRO A 267 8.26 30.45 8.13
C PRO A 267 7.06 30.07 9.01
N ALA A 268 6.11 30.99 9.20
CA ALA A 268 5.00 30.81 10.15
C ALA A 268 4.15 29.57 9.82
N GLU A 269 3.86 29.35 8.54
CA GLU A 269 3.07 28.24 8.01
C GLU A 269 3.80 26.91 8.23
N ALA A 270 5.08 26.84 7.84
CA ALA A 270 5.92 25.67 8.05
C ALA A 270 6.11 25.34 9.55
N ARG A 271 6.18 26.36 10.41
CA ARG A 271 6.25 26.21 11.87
C ARG A 271 4.96 25.63 12.45
N SER A 272 3.80 26.05 11.93
CA SER A 272 2.51 25.48 12.30
C SER A 272 2.42 24.00 11.91
N VAL A 273 2.86 23.64 10.70
CA VAL A 273 2.91 22.24 10.26
C VAL A 273 3.89 21.43 11.12
N HIS A 274 5.07 21.97 11.42
CA HIS A 274 6.03 21.31 12.31
C HIS A 274 5.44 21.00 13.68
N LYS A 275 4.70 21.94 14.29
CA LYS A 275 4.03 21.73 15.57
C LYS A 275 3.05 20.54 15.51
N GLN A 276 2.22 20.48 14.46
CA GLN A 276 1.25 19.39 14.27
C GLN A 276 1.94 18.04 14.08
N VAL A 277 2.98 17.99 13.23
CA VAL A 277 3.76 16.78 12.99
C VAL A 277 4.41 16.30 14.28
N LEU A 278 5.01 17.21 15.06
CA LEU A 278 5.63 16.88 16.35
C LEU A 278 4.62 16.29 17.34
N GLU A 279 3.47 16.94 17.50
CA GLU A 279 2.39 16.48 18.39
C GLU A 279 1.89 15.07 17.99
N LEU A 280 1.69 14.83 16.70
CA LEU A 280 1.23 13.53 16.18
C LEU A 280 2.28 12.43 16.36
N VAL A 281 3.56 12.73 16.10
CA VAL A 281 4.64 11.77 16.31
C VAL A 281 4.82 11.44 17.79
N GLN A 282 4.66 12.42 18.68
CA GLN A 282 4.74 12.20 20.14
C GLN A 282 3.67 11.25 20.68
N ILE A 283 2.51 11.15 20.02
CA ILE A 283 1.46 10.18 20.37
C ILE A 283 1.54 8.89 19.54
N GLY A 284 2.62 8.67 18.78
CA GLY A 284 2.85 7.44 18.02
C GLY A 284 2.15 7.36 16.66
N ASP A 285 1.62 8.48 16.13
CA ASP A 285 0.98 8.48 14.82
C ASP A 285 2.01 8.20 13.70
N SER A 286 1.79 7.10 12.97
CA SER A 286 2.68 6.67 11.88
C SER A 286 2.53 7.50 10.60
N THR A 287 1.54 8.38 10.49
CA THR A 287 1.30 9.25 9.32
C THR A 287 1.05 10.70 9.72
N PRO A 288 2.03 11.37 10.32
CA PRO A 288 1.82 12.66 10.96
C PRO A 288 1.59 13.82 9.98
N PHE A 289 1.82 13.65 8.68
CA PHE A 289 1.65 14.73 7.70
C PHE A 289 0.25 14.67 7.07
N LYS A 290 -0.78 14.96 7.88
CA LYS A 290 -2.20 14.78 7.49
C LYS A 290 -2.62 15.56 6.24
N GLN A 291 -2.09 16.78 6.04
CA GLN A 291 -2.34 17.58 4.83
C GLN A 291 -1.86 16.86 3.56
N PHE A 292 -0.69 16.22 3.62
CA PHE A 292 -0.17 15.43 2.51
C PHE A 292 -1.04 14.20 2.22
N ARG A 293 -1.46 13.47 3.26
CA ARG A 293 -2.37 12.31 3.09
C ARG A 293 -3.68 12.69 2.41
N GLN A 294 -4.26 13.82 2.80
CA GLN A 294 -5.47 14.35 2.17
C GLN A 294 -5.23 14.74 0.71
N ALA A 295 -4.12 15.41 0.40
CA ALA A 295 -3.75 15.74 -0.97
C ALA A 295 -3.50 14.48 -1.82
N GLU A 296 -2.91 13.43 -1.24
CA GLU A 296 -2.71 12.14 -1.90
C GLU A 296 -4.04 11.49 -2.27
N TYR A 297 -5.00 11.44 -1.34
CA TYR A 297 -6.34 10.95 -1.63
C TYR A 297 -6.98 11.69 -2.81
N PHE A 298 -7.01 13.03 -2.77
CA PHE A 298 -7.64 13.82 -3.82
C PHE A 298 -6.97 13.61 -5.17
N ASN A 299 -5.65 13.64 -5.21
CA ASN A 299 -4.92 13.41 -6.45
C ASN A 299 -5.13 11.99 -6.97
N THR A 300 -5.22 10.96 -6.11
CA THR A 300 -5.56 9.59 -6.52
C THR A 300 -6.93 9.55 -7.20
N VAL A 301 -7.97 10.14 -6.59
CA VAL A 301 -9.31 10.17 -7.20
C VAL A 301 -9.33 10.90 -8.54
N GLN A 302 -8.56 11.99 -8.69
CA GLN A 302 -8.46 12.72 -9.96
C GLN A 302 -7.76 11.93 -11.08
N HIS A 303 -7.18 10.77 -10.79
CA HIS A 303 -6.59 9.88 -11.79
C HIS A 303 -7.40 8.57 -11.88
N MET A 304 -8.65 8.52 -11.42
CA MET A 304 -9.50 7.33 -11.51
C MET A 304 -10.75 7.66 -12.34
N GLY A 305 -10.90 7.01 -13.50
CA GLY A 305 -12.11 7.09 -14.34
C GLY A 305 -12.49 8.48 -14.85
N GLN A 306 -11.51 9.36 -15.10
CA GLN A 306 -11.74 10.70 -15.64
C GLN A 306 -11.78 10.75 -17.17
N LEU A 307 -11.07 9.84 -17.84
CA LEU A 307 -11.06 9.74 -19.30
C LEU A 307 -12.36 9.11 -19.82
N PRO A 308 -12.73 9.37 -21.09
CA PRO A 308 -13.81 8.64 -21.77
C PRO A 308 -13.53 7.15 -21.92
N ASP A 309 -14.59 6.33 -21.98
CA ASP A 309 -14.47 4.86 -22.10
C ASP A 309 -13.80 4.40 -23.42
N ASP A 310 -13.79 5.26 -24.43
CA ASP A 310 -13.17 5.03 -25.75
C ASP A 310 -11.77 5.65 -25.89
N ALA A 311 -11.20 6.21 -24.81
CA ALA A 311 -9.83 6.73 -24.84
C ALA A 311 -8.81 5.62 -25.17
N PRO A 312 -7.69 5.96 -25.85
CA PRO A 312 -6.64 4.99 -26.14
C PRO A 312 -6.08 4.34 -24.87
N ILE A 313 -5.85 3.03 -24.89
CA ILE A 313 -5.36 2.24 -23.75
C ILE A 313 -4.02 2.81 -23.26
N GLU A 314 -3.13 3.19 -24.17
CA GLU A 314 -1.83 3.77 -23.83
C GLU A 314 -1.98 5.07 -23.05
N THR A 315 -2.99 5.88 -23.37
CA THR A 315 -3.30 7.12 -22.64
C THR A 315 -3.88 6.79 -21.27
N MET A 316 -4.83 5.85 -21.18
CA MET A 316 -5.38 5.41 -19.88
C MET A 316 -4.28 4.87 -18.96
N LEU A 317 -3.36 4.05 -19.48
CA LEU A 317 -2.25 3.50 -18.69
C LEU A 317 -1.22 4.54 -18.25
N GLN A 318 -1.16 5.72 -18.89
CA GLN A 318 -0.25 6.81 -18.56
C GLN A 318 -0.86 7.86 -17.63
N GLU A 319 -2.18 8.05 -17.69
CA GLU A 319 -2.87 9.15 -17.01
C GLU A 319 -3.81 8.68 -15.90
N GLU A 320 -4.26 7.43 -15.91
CA GLU A 320 -5.19 6.89 -14.92
C GLU A 320 -4.61 5.73 -14.12
N ILE A 321 -5.12 5.58 -12.90
CA ILE A 321 -4.95 4.40 -12.08
C ILE A 321 -6.12 3.47 -12.42
N VAL A 322 -5.81 2.34 -13.06
CA VAL A 322 -6.81 1.38 -13.54
C VAL A 322 -6.85 0.11 -12.69
N ILE A 323 -7.95 -0.63 -12.76
CA ILE A 323 -8.06 -1.97 -12.16
C ILE A 323 -7.41 -2.99 -13.09
N THR A 324 -6.58 -3.86 -12.51
CA THR A 324 -5.96 -4.98 -13.21
C THR A 324 -7.00 -6.08 -13.45
N ARG A 325 -7.44 -6.26 -14.70
CA ARG A 325 -8.53 -7.20 -15.05
C ARG A 325 -8.28 -8.61 -14.53
N GLU A 326 -7.06 -9.12 -14.70
CA GLU A 326 -6.72 -10.50 -14.36
C GLU A 326 -6.88 -10.76 -12.85
N VAL A 327 -6.54 -9.77 -12.02
CA VAL A 327 -6.69 -9.84 -10.56
C VAL A 327 -8.17 -9.81 -10.16
N MET A 328 -8.96 -8.93 -10.78
CA MET A 328 -10.41 -8.86 -10.57
C MET A 328 -11.10 -10.16 -10.97
N GLU A 329 -10.78 -10.73 -12.14
CA GLU A 329 -11.34 -12.01 -12.60
C GLU A 329 -11.01 -13.13 -11.60
N PHE A 330 -9.76 -13.24 -11.18
CA PHE A 330 -9.33 -14.25 -10.21
C PHE A 330 -10.06 -14.12 -8.88
N ALA A 331 -10.25 -12.90 -8.37
CA ALA A 331 -10.99 -12.62 -7.14
C ALA A 331 -12.45 -13.08 -7.25
N LEU A 332 -13.14 -12.68 -8.33
CA LEU A 332 -14.55 -13.01 -8.57
C LEU A 332 -14.77 -14.51 -8.75
N GLU A 333 -13.90 -15.19 -9.51
CA GLU A 333 -13.95 -16.64 -9.68
C GLU A 333 -13.72 -17.38 -8.36
N SER A 334 -12.76 -16.91 -7.55
CA SER A 334 -12.47 -17.52 -6.25
C SER A 334 -13.62 -17.32 -5.26
N ARG A 335 -14.21 -16.13 -5.21
CA ARG A 335 -15.41 -15.85 -4.42
C ARG A 335 -16.58 -16.74 -4.84
N SER A 336 -16.77 -16.91 -6.15
CA SER A 336 -17.82 -17.80 -6.70
C SER A 336 -17.58 -19.28 -6.35
N ALA A 337 -16.33 -19.68 -6.13
CA ALA A 337 -15.98 -21.01 -5.62
C ALA A 337 -16.13 -21.15 -4.09
N GLY A 338 -16.58 -20.10 -3.41
CA GLY A 338 -16.79 -20.07 -1.96
C GLY A 338 -15.58 -19.62 -1.15
N ALA A 339 -14.45 -19.25 -1.78
CA ALA A 339 -13.27 -18.77 -1.06
C ALA A 339 -13.54 -17.43 -0.37
N LEU A 340 -12.85 -17.18 0.74
CA LEU A 340 -12.84 -15.88 1.41
C LEU A 340 -11.88 -14.97 0.63
N VAL A 341 -12.26 -13.74 0.30
CA VAL A 341 -11.41 -12.83 -0.51
C VAL A 341 -11.18 -11.52 0.24
N PHE A 342 -9.93 -11.11 0.37
CA PHE A 342 -9.51 -9.89 1.06
C PHE A 342 -8.49 -9.10 0.26
N GLY A 343 -8.60 -7.77 0.34
CA GLY A 343 -7.57 -6.83 -0.08
C GLY A 343 -6.64 -6.46 1.08
N LEU A 344 -5.33 -6.43 0.84
CA LEU A 344 -4.32 -5.92 1.77
C LEU A 344 -3.66 -4.69 1.16
N SER A 345 -3.64 -3.57 1.88
CA SER A 345 -3.05 -2.33 1.39
C SER A 345 -2.05 -1.77 2.40
N ASP A 346 -0.85 -1.46 1.90
CA ASP A 346 0.13 -0.67 2.66
C ASP A 346 -0.20 0.82 2.66
N LYS A 347 -1.29 1.27 2.03
CA LYS A 347 -1.70 2.67 2.05
C LYS A 347 -2.32 3.02 3.41
N PRO A 348 -1.99 4.20 3.98
CA PRO A 348 -2.68 4.68 5.17
C PRO A 348 -4.16 4.95 4.91
N VAL A 349 -5.00 4.71 5.93
CA VAL A 349 -6.43 4.96 5.84
C VAL A 349 -6.74 6.43 5.53
N GLU A 350 -5.92 7.39 5.98
CA GLU A 350 -6.09 8.82 5.71
C GLU A 350 -5.92 9.21 4.24
N ALA A 351 -5.20 8.39 3.47
CA ALA A 351 -5.05 8.59 2.03
C ALA A 351 -6.05 7.76 1.21
N SER A 352 -6.93 7.01 1.88
CA SER A 352 -7.88 6.07 1.25
C SER A 352 -9.34 6.36 1.59
N VAL A 353 -9.61 6.81 2.81
CA VAL A 353 -10.95 7.08 3.33
C VAL A 353 -11.04 8.56 3.71
N PRO A 354 -11.82 9.37 2.97
CA PRO A 354 -11.92 10.79 3.21
C PRO A 354 -12.62 11.05 4.55
N ARG A 355 -12.03 11.93 5.39
CA ARG A 355 -12.68 12.37 6.65
C ARG A 355 -13.67 13.52 6.43
N GLN A 356 -13.41 14.40 5.46
CA GLN A 356 -14.22 15.57 5.09
C GLN A 356 -13.88 16.06 3.66
N PRO A 357 -14.77 16.81 2.97
CA PRO A 357 -16.19 17.06 3.28
C PRO A 357 -17.10 15.85 3.04
N ALA A 358 -18.33 15.93 3.56
CA ALA A 358 -19.36 14.90 3.32
C ALA A 358 -19.66 14.78 1.81
N GLY A 359 -19.72 13.55 1.31
CA GLY A 359 -20.02 13.24 -0.10
C GLY A 359 -18.85 12.69 -0.92
N LEU A 360 -17.64 12.64 -0.36
CA LEU A 360 -16.51 11.95 -0.98
C LEU A 360 -16.56 10.45 -0.73
N LEU A 361 -16.26 9.66 -1.76
CA LEU A 361 -16.24 8.20 -1.69
C LEU A 361 -14.87 7.69 -1.21
N PRO A 362 -14.80 6.70 -0.32
CA PRO A 362 -13.58 5.93 -0.09
C PRO A 362 -13.00 5.38 -1.40
N LEU A 363 -11.67 5.28 -1.51
CA LEU A 363 -11.00 4.88 -2.75
C LEU A 363 -11.49 3.54 -3.30
N HIS A 364 -11.86 2.59 -2.44
CA HIS A 364 -12.34 1.28 -2.89
C HIS A 364 -13.71 1.34 -3.57
N GLN A 365 -14.46 2.43 -3.41
CA GLN A 365 -15.75 2.69 -4.06
C GLN A 365 -15.63 3.65 -5.26
N VAL A 366 -14.44 4.17 -5.54
CA VAL A 366 -14.21 5.05 -6.69
C VAL A 366 -14.09 4.20 -7.94
N GLN A 367 -14.94 4.47 -8.94
CA GLN A 367 -14.90 3.78 -10.22
C GLN A 367 -13.70 4.21 -11.06
N THR A 368 -13.08 3.24 -11.73
CA THR A 368 -12.05 3.46 -12.74
C THR A 368 -12.15 2.40 -13.84
N HIS A 369 -11.41 2.58 -14.94
CA HIS A 369 -11.39 1.61 -16.03
C HIS A 369 -10.75 0.29 -15.60
N VAL A 370 -11.26 -0.81 -16.14
CA VAL A 370 -10.67 -2.14 -16.00
C VAL A 370 -9.88 -2.45 -17.28
N ILE A 371 -8.57 -2.72 -17.14
CA ILE A 371 -7.68 -3.01 -18.26
C ILE A 371 -6.93 -4.31 -18.01
N GLY A 372 -6.86 -5.15 -19.05
CA GLY A 372 -6.01 -6.34 -19.07
C GLY A 372 -6.06 -7.04 -20.43
N GLU A 373 -5.55 -8.27 -20.49
CA GLU A 373 -5.34 -9.00 -21.75
C GLU A 373 -6.47 -9.92 -22.20
#